data_AF-A0A3A8QDM8-F1
#
_entry.id   AF-A0A3A8QDM8-F1
#
_cell.length_a   1.000
_cell.length_b   1.000
_cell.length_c   1.000
_cell.angle_alpha   90.00
_cell.angle_beta   90.00
_cell.angle_gamma   90.00
#
_symmetry.space_group_name_H-M   'P 1'
#
loop_
_entity.id
_entity.type
_entity.pdbx_description
1 polymer ?
#
loop_
_entity_poly.entity_id
_entity_poly.type
_entity_poly.pdbx_seq_one_letter_code
_entity_poly.pdbx_strand_id
1 'polypeptide(L)'
;MSRPPNEKKKQPPFPTEPFGLLLVEGGDEEKLCKAIAGPAVWGSLVCWNARGRPNITELARLAAQDPSFRYARSVGVLLDMEDDPVGTQGLIQEALAALNVTAPFVHGAFVPGAAPRVGVFVSPDGQQTGSIEGLCKQAVRDPALTSCVNALVTCAGQPHTTQARGMKGWLDAYLAMQPEPLRLHQALNGSKVFDLNHVAFDPLRAFLQAL
;
A
#
# COMPACT_ATOMS: atom_id res chain seq x y z
N MET A 1 -3.44 12.13 -29.21
CA MET A 1 -4.68 11.65 -28.55
C MET A 1 -4.82 12.41 -27.24
N SER A 2 -5.76 13.36 -27.16
CA SER A 2 -5.99 14.15 -25.97
C SER A 2 -6.54 13.27 -24.85
N ARG A 3 -5.85 13.24 -23.71
CA ARG A 3 -6.26 12.50 -22.52
C ARG A 3 -7.65 13.02 -22.10
N PRO A 4 -8.66 12.15 -21.90
CA PRO A 4 -9.97 12.61 -21.46
C PRO A 4 -9.84 13.34 -20.12
N PRO A 5 -10.73 14.31 -19.82
CA PRO A 5 -10.72 15.02 -18.56
C PRO A 5 -10.71 14.02 -17.41
N ASN A 6 -9.85 14.27 -16.44
CA ASN A 6 -9.62 13.43 -15.28
C ASN A 6 -10.88 13.47 -14.40
N GLU A 7 -11.88 12.64 -14.71
CA GLU A 7 -12.99 12.36 -13.81
C GLU A 7 -12.36 11.90 -12.50
N LYS A 8 -12.37 12.79 -11.49
CA LYS A 8 -11.91 12.45 -10.15
C LYS A 8 -12.85 11.37 -9.64
N LYS A 9 -12.53 10.08 -9.88
CA LYS A 9 -13.27 8.95 -9.30
C LYS A 9 -13.55 9.24 -7.82
N LYS A 10 -14.81 9.45 -7.50
CA LYS A 10 -15.24 9.75 -6.13
C LYS A 10 -14.82 8.57 -5.24
N GLN A 11 -14.40 8.85 -4.00
CA GLN A 11 -14.17 7.79 -3.03
C GLN A 11 -15.47 6.98 -2.85
N PRO A 12 -15.38 5.67 -2.58
CA PRO A 12 -16.58 4.89 -2.27
C PRO A 12 -17.27 5.48 -1.03
N PRO A 13 -18.61 5.57 -1.01
CA PRO A 13 -19.32 6.08 0.15
C PRO A 13 -19.12 5.15 1.36
N PHE A 14 -19.18 5.72 2.57
CA PHE A 14 -19.17 4.92 3.79
C PHE A 14 -20.52 4.22 4.00
N PRO A 15 -20.52 2.93 4.39
CA PRO A 15 -21.71 2.23 4.84
C PRO A 15 -22.30 2.86 6.10
N THR A 16 -23.59 2.62 6.32
CA THR A 16 -24.29 2.95 7.58
C THR A 16 -24.32 1.76 8.56
N GLU A 17 -23.40 0.82 8.39
CA GLU A 17 -23.22 -0.39 9.19
C GLU A 17 -21.72 -0.59 9.49
N PRO A 18 -21.31 -1.41 10.48
CA PRO A 18 -19.92 -1.53 10.87
C PRO A 18 -18.96 -1.97 9.75
N PHE A 19 -17.92 -1.19 9.49
CA PHE A 19 -16.94 -1.47 8.42
C PHE A 19 -15.49 -1.19 8.87
N GLY A 20 -14.52 -1.81 8.19
CA GLY A 20 -13.11 -1.43 8.30
C GLY A 20 -12.74 -0.42 7.22
N LEU A 21 -12.08 0.68 7.58
CA LEU A 21 -11.57 1.66 6.62
C LEU A 21 -10.10 1.39 6.33
N LEU A 22 -9.70 1.41 5.07
CA LEU A 22 -8.30 1.39 4.65
C LEU A 22 -8.01 2.65 3.83
N LEU A 23 -7.05 3.45 4.28
CA LEU A 23 -6.51 4.61 3.56
C LEU A 23 -5.18 4.19 2.93
N VAL A 24 -5.06 4.28 1.62
CA VAL A 24 -3.84 3.92 0.89
C VAL A 24 -3.27 5.10 0.12
N GLU A 25 -1.96 5.10 -0.07
CA GLU A 25 -1.26 6.13 -0.82
C GLU A 25 -1.75 6.26 -2.28
N GLY A 26 -1.78 5.14 -3.01
CA GLY A 26 -2.00 5.14 -4.45
C GLY A 26 -2.72 3.91 -4.96
N GLY A 27 -2.77 3.79 -6.30
CA GLY A 27 -3.52 2.75 -6.98
C GLY A 27 -2.91 1.36 -6.86
N ASP A 28 -1.58 1.27 -6.83
CA ASP A 28 -0.90 -0.02 -6.74
C ASP A 28 -0.99 -0.61 -5.33
N GLU A 29 -0.96 0.21 -4.29
CA GLU A 29 -1.21 -0.19 -2.89
C GLU A 29 -2.62 -0.74 -2.72
N GLU A 30 -3.63 -0.07 -3.29
CA GLU A 30 -5.02 -0.55 -3.29
C GLU A 30 -5.12 -1.95 -3.91
N LYS A 31 -4.47 -2.14 -5.06
CA LYS A 31 -4.49 -3.42 -5.80
C LYS A 31 -3.75 -4.51 -5.05
N LEU A 32 -2.61 -4.20 -4.45
CA LEU A 32 -1.86 -5.15 -3.64
C LEU A 32 -2.68 -5.56 -2.42
N CYS A 33 -3.24 -4.60 -1.68
CA CYS A 33 -4.08 -4.89 -0.51
C CYS A 33 -5.27 -5.76 -0.90
N LYS A 34 -5.94 -5.46 -2.02
CA LYS A 34 -7.04 -6.27 -2.52
C LYS A 34 -6.62 -7.70 -2.84
N ALA A 35 -5.47 -7.87 -3.48
CA ALA A 35 -4.94 -9.19 -3.82
C ALA A 35 -4.56 -10.00 -2.57
N ILE A 36 -3.92 -9.37 -1.58
CA ILE A 36 -3.45 -10.03 -0.35
C ILE A 36 -4.58 -10.31 0.65
N ALA A 37 -5.54 -9.39 0.79
CA ALA A 37 -6.71 -9.59 1.65
C ALA A 37 -7.60 -10.74 1.16
N GLY A 38 -7.70 -10.93 -0.15
CA GLY A 38 -8.65 -11.85 -0.76
C GLY A 38 -10.10 -11.36 -0.65
N PRO A 39 -11.06 -12.06 -1.30
CA PRO A 39 -12.41 -11.55 -1.50
C PRO A 39 -13.20 -11.37 -0.20
N ALA A 40 -13.04 -12.27 0.78
CA ALA A 40 -13.79 -12.22 2.02
C ALA A 40 -13.39 -11.02 2.89
N VAL A 41 -12.09 -10.83 3.13
CA VAL A 41 -11.59 -9.69 3.92
C VAL A 41 -11.86 -8.39 3.16
N TRP A 42 -11.49 -8.32 1.88
CA TRP A 42 -11.67 -7.11 1.07
C TRP A 42 -13.14 -6.69 0.95
N GLY A 43 -14.08 -7.63 0.89
CA GLY A 43 -15.51 -7.35 0.83
C GLY A 43 -16.06 -6.67 2.09
N SER A 44 -15.34 -6.73 3.21
CA SER A 44 -15.70 -6.08 4.47
C SER A 44 -15.01 -4.72 4.69
N LEU A 45 -14.14 -4.32 3.77
CA LEU A 45 -13.36 -3.09 3.84
C LEU A 45 -13.91 -2.03 2.89
N VAL A 46 -13.84 -0.79 3.33
CA VAL A 46 -13.93 0.39 2.46
C VAL A 46 -12.51 0.90 2.25
N CYS A 47 -12.04 0.93 1.01
CA CYS A 47 -10.73 1.46 0.69
C CYS A 47 -10.85 2.84 0.04
N TRP A 48 -10.16 3.83 0.60
CA TRP A 48 -10.01 5.17 0.04
C TRP A 48 -8.56 5.39 -0.42
N ASN A 49 -8.42 5.99 -1.59
CA ASN A 49 -7.14 6.16 -2.26
C ASN A 49 -6.72 7.63 -2.27
N ALA A 50 -5.57 7.97 -1.68
CA ALA A 50 -5.07 9.34 -1.58
C ALA A 50 -4.62 9.92 -2.93
N ARG A 51 -4.31 9.05 -3.90
CA ARG A 51 -3.78 9.43 -5.22
C ARG A 51 -2.46 10.16 -5.12
N GLY A 52 -1.60 9.64 -4.25
CA GLY A 52 -0.29 10.17 -3.96
C GLY A 52 -0.15 10.59 -2.51
N ARG A 53 1.06 10.34 -2.00
CA ARG A 53 1.51 10.65 -0.66
C ARG A 53 1.07 11.98 -0.06
N PRO A 54 1.16 13.13 -0.77
CA PRO A 54 0.85 14.43 -0.15
C PRO A 54 -0.61 14.57 0.30
N ASN A 55 -1.51 13.72 -0.20
CA ASN A 55 -2.94 13.81 0.06
C ASN A 55 -3.41 12.89 1.19
N ILE A 56 -2.56 12.05 1.78
CA ILE A 56 -3.00 11.07 2.78
C ILE A 56 -3.58 11.74 4.03
N THR A 57 -2.96 12.83 4.50
CA THR A 57 -3.44 13.61 5.66
C THR A 57 -4.81 14.21 5.39
N GLU A 58 -5.00 14.79 4.20
CA GLU A 58 -6.30 15.35 3.80
C GLU A 58 -7.36 14.25 3.66
N LEU A 59 -7.00 13.10 3.11
CA LEU A 59 -7.91 11.97 3.00
C LEU A 59 -8.37 11.46 4.38
N ALA A 60 -7.45 11.37 5.34
CA ALA A 60 -7.76 11.00 6.72
C ALA A 60 -8.70 12.01 7.38
N ARG A 61 -8.46 13.31 7.18
CA ARG A 61 -9.33 14.39 7.66
C ARG A 61 -10.72 14.30 7.06
N LEU A 62 -10.83 14.12 5.74
CA LEU A 62 -12.10 13.96 5.04
C LEU A 62 -12.88 12.74 5.54
N ALA A 63 -12.17 11.63 5.80
CA ALA A 63 -12.79 10.44 6.36
C ALA A 63 -13.38 10.73 7.74
N ALA A 64 -12.60 11.34 8.65
CA ALA A 64 -13.07 11.66 10.00
C ALA A 64 -14.24 12.65 10.04
N GLN A 65 -14.41 13.47 8.99
CA GLN A 65 -15.51 14.44 8.87
C GLN A 65 -16.79 13.84 8.27
N ASP A 66 -16.73 12.66 7.65
CA ASP A 66 -17.92 12.02 7.10
C ASP A 66 -18.83 11.54 8.26
N PRO A 67 -20.14 11.89 8.26
CA PRO A 67 -21.05 11.49 9.35
C PRO A 67 -21.13 9.98 9.59
N SER A 68 -20.86 9.17 8.56
CA SER A 68 -20.89 7.71 8.62
C SER A 68 -19.57 7.12 9.12
N PHE A 69 -18.52 7.93 9.31
CA PHE A 69 -17.27 7.49 9.93
C PHE A 69 -17.47 6.92 11.34
N ARG A 70 -18.54 7.33 12.04
CA ARG A 70 -18.95 6.75 13.32
C ARG A 70 -19.23 5.25 13.28
N TYR A 71 -19.44 4.67 12.10
CA TYR A 71 -19.63 3.23 11.90
C TYR A 71 -18.31 2.50 11.58
N ALA A 72 -17.20 3.21 11.39
CA ALA A 72 -15.90 2.56 11.26
C ALA A 72 -15.55 1.83 12.56
N ARG A 73 -15.23 0.54 12.48
CA ARG A 73 -14.71 -0.25 13.62
C ARG A 73 -13.19 -0.15 13.74
N SER A 74 -12.56 0.16 12.62
CA SER A 74 -11.11 0.24 12.47
C SER A 74 -10.74 1.16 11.30
N VAL A 75 -9.55 1.72 11.37
CA VAL A 75 -8.93 2.49 10.29
C VAL A 75 -7.49 2.03 10.13
N GLY A 76 -7.12 1.61 8.93
CA GLY A 76 -5.75 1.31 8.53
C GLY A 76 -5.22 2.44 7.66
N VAL A 77 -3.97 2.85 7.88
CA VAL A 77 -3.24 3.74 6.98
C VAL A 77 -2.07 2.97 6.38
N LEU A 78 -1.97 2.88 5.06
CA LEU A 78 -0.87 2.24 4.36
C LEU A 78 -0.08 3.25 3.52
N LEU A 79 1.22 3.31 3.76
CA LEU A 79 2.17 4.20 3.10
C LEU A 79 3.46 3.46 2.76
N ASP A 80 4.18 3.94 1.75
CA ASP A 80 5.57 3.54 1.53
C ASP A 80 6.51 4.36 2.45
N MET A 81 7.59 3.72 2.91
CA MET A 81 8.68 4.43 3.61
C MET A 81 9.44 5.38 2.66
N GLU A 82 9.43 5.05 1.36
CA GLU A 82 10.24 5.68 0.33
C GLU A 82 11.71 5.76 0.81
N ASP A 83 12.40 6.86 0.55
CA ASP A 83 13.76 7.11 1.03
C ASP A 83 13.81 8.20 2.11
N ASP A 84 12.68 8.46 2.77
CA ASP A 84 12.54 9.53 3.75
C ASP A 84 11.80 9.04 5.01
N PRO A 85 12.49 8.32 5.93
CA PRO A 85 11.87 7.83 7.15
C PRO A 85 11.34 8.94 8.06
N VAL A 86 12.02 10.09 8.11
CA VAL A 86 11.63 11.22 8.95
C VAL A 86 10.35 11.87 8.40
N GLY A 87 10.30 12.14 7.10
CA GLY A 87 9.10 12.65 6.45
C GLY A 87 7.94 11.65 6.50
N THR A 88 8.21 10.35 6.36
CA THR A 88 7.21 9.29 6.58
C THR A 88 6.63 9.34 7.98
N GLN A 89 7.49 9.43 9.00
CA GLN A 89 7.05 9.54 10.38
C GLN A 89 6.19 10.78 10.58
N GLY A 90 6.61 11.95 10.08
CA GLY A 90 5.84 13.19 10.17
C GLY A 90 4.46 13.07 9.53
N LEU A 91 4.40 12.51 8.31
CA LEU A 91 3.15 12.31 7.58
C LEU A 91 2.19 11.36 8.32
N ILE A 92 2.72 10.30 8.94
CA ILE A 92 1.92 9.38 9.75
C ILE A 92 1.36 10.10 10.98
N GLN A 93 2.17 10.90 11.68
CA GLN A 93 1.70 11.66 12.84
C GLN A 93 0.57 12.64 12.45
N GLU A 94 0.69 13.30 11.30
CA GLU A 94 -0.36 14.18 10.79
C GLU A 94 -1.65 13.41 10.45
N ALA A 95 -1.53 12.25 9.79
CA ALA A 95 -2.68 11.41 9.46
C ALA A 95 -3.36 10.85 10.72
N LEU A 96 -2.60 10.42 11.72
CA LEU A 96 -3.13 9.96 13.01
C LEU A 96 -3.82 11.09 13.77
N ALA A 97 -3.22 12.28 13.81
CA ALA A 97 -3.82 13.45 14.43
C ALA A 97 -5.15 13.83 13.75
N ALA A 98 -5.24 13.71 12.42
CA ALA A 98 -6.48 13.92 11.67
C ALA A 98 -7.58 12.88 12.02
N LEU A 99 -7.19 11.71 12.52
CA LEU A 99 -8.08 10.67 13.04
C LEU A 99 -8.29 10.78 14.57
N ASN A 100 -7.88 11.89 15.19
CA ASN A 100 -7.91 12.12 16.65
C ASN A 100 -7.09 11.12 17.47
N VAL A 101 -5.99 10.60 16.91
CA VAL A 101 -5.05 9.72 17.59
C VAL A 101 -3.73 10.45 17.84
N THR A 102 -3.35 10.57 19.10
CA THR A 102 -2.11 11.25 19.54
C THR A 102 -1.06 10.30 20.12
N ALA A 103 -1.44 9.05 20.37
CA ALA A 103 -0.51 8.04 20.88
C ALA A 103 0.46 7.58 19.77
N PRO A 104 1.69 7.21 20.13
CA PRO A 104 2.65 6.66 19.17
C PRO A 104 2.10 5.42 18.49
N PHE A 105 2.38 5.28 17.19
CA PHE A 105 2.06 4.06 16.47
C PHE A 105 3.22 3.07 16.50
N VAL A 106 2.90 1.81 16.23
CA VAL A 106 3.85 0.74 15.94
C VAL A 106 3.44 0.14 14.61
N HIS A 107 4.39 -0.06 13.69
CA HIS A 107 4.13 -0.65 12.38
C HIS A 107 3.33 -1.96 12.50
N GLY A 108 2.24 -2.07 11.73
CA GLY A 108 1.40 -3.27 11.66
C GLY A 108 0.51 -3.50 12.88
N ALA A 109 0.58 -2.66 13.92
CA ALA A 109 -0.22 -2.77 15.13
C ALA A 109 -1.28 -1.66 15.23
N PHE A 110 -2.33 -1.94 16.02
CA PHE A 110 -3.36 -0.96 16.34
C PHE A 110 -2.99 -0.19 17.61
N VAL A 111 -3.23 1.11 17.59
CA VAL A 111 -3.03 2.01 18.71
C VAL A 111 -3.99 1.65 19.86
N PRO A 112 -3.49 1.34 21.06
CA PRO A 112 -4.34 0.99 22.20
C PRO A 112 -5.29 2.13 22.59
N GLY A 113 -6.55 1.79 22.87
CA GLY A 113 -7.56 2.74 23.35
C GLY A 113 -8.16 3.67 22.30
N ALA A 114 -7.72 3.61 21.04
CA ALA A 114 -8.32 4.37 19.95
C ALA A 114 -9.73 3.83 19.58
N ALA A 115 -10.66 4.76 19.31
CA ALA A 115 -12.02 4.46 18.83
C ALA A 115 -12.37 5.39 17.66
N PRO A 116 -12.43 4.90 16.40
CA PRO A 116 -12.17 3.51 15.97
C PRO A 116 -10.74 3.04 16.24
N ARG A 117 -10.49 1.73 16.18
CA ARG A 117 -9.12 1.19 16.28
C ARG A 117 -8.29 1.71 15.11
N VAL A 118 -7.19 2.40 15.35
CA VAL A 118 -6.35 2.93 14.26
C VAL A 118 -5.03 2.19 14.19
N GLY A 119 -4.63 1.73 13.01
CA GLY A 119 -3.35 1.08 12.77
C GLY A 119 -2.65 1.63 11.53
N VAL A 120 -1.33 1.49 11.49
CA VAL A 120 -0.50 1.99 10.38
C VAL A 120 0.40 0.88 9.86
N PHE A 121 0.39 0.66 8.55
CA PHE A 121 1.32 -0.20 7.85
C PHE A 121 2.25 0.64 6.99
N VAL A 122 3.55 0.53 7.21
CA VAL A 122 4.57 1.25 6.44
C VAL A 122 5.37 0.23 5.66
N SER A 123 5.28 0.28 4.35
CA SER A 123 5.97 -0.65 3.46
C SER A 123 7.46 -0.30 3.34
N PRO A 124 8.37 -1.29 3.24
CA PRO A 124 8.08 -2.73 3.21
C PRO A 124 7.79 -3.33 4.59
N ASP A 125 8.45 -2.87 5.65
CA ASP A 125 8.44 -3.51 6.98
C ASP A 125 8.42 -2.50 8.16
N GLY A 126 8.26 -1.21 7.85
CA GLY A 126 8.29 -0.12 8.82
C GLY A 126 9.67 0.21 9.39
N GLN A 127 10.74 -0.38 8.88
CA GLN A 127 12.12 -0.13 9.30
C GLN A 127 13.00 0.30 8.13
N GLN A 128 12.92 -0.40 7.02
CA GLN A 128 13.75 -0.15 5.84
C GLN A 128 13.12 0.89 4.93
N THR A 129 13.97 1.64 4.22
CA THR A 129 13.53 2.45 3.08
C THR A 129 13.04 1.53 1.96
N GLY A 130 12.06 2.00 1.20
CA GLY A 130 11.47 1.25 0.11
C GLY A 130 9.98 1.45 -0.02
N SER A 131 9.37 0.53 -0.75
CA SER A 131 7.98 0.60 -1.17
C SER A 131 7.37 -0.80 -1.25
N ILE A 132 6.07 -0.87 -1.57
CA ILE A 132 5.38 -2.15 -1.82
C ILE A 132 6.05 -3.03 -2.88
N GLU A 133 6.79 -2.44 -3.81
CA GLU A 133 7.58 -3.20 -4.80
C GLU A 133 8.68 -4.03 -4.14
N GLY A 134 9.18 -3.63 -2.97
CA GLY A 134 10.10 -4.44 -2.16
C GLY A 134 9.46 -5.74 -1.66
N LEU A 135 8.18 -5.72 -1.32
CA LEU A 135 7.42 -6.92 -0.97
C LEU A 135 7.16 -7.79 -2.20
N CYS A 136 6.72 -7.17 -3.30
CA CYS A 136 6.45 -7.87 -4.57
C CYS A 136 7.71 -8.53 -5.14
N LYS A 137 8.87 -7.86 -5.08
CA LYS A 137 10.16 -8.39 -5.50
C LYS A 137 10.53 -9.69 -4.78
N GLN A 138 10.23 -9.80 -3.48
CA GLN A 138 10.50 -11.01 -2.71
C GLN A 138 9.59 -12.17 -3.11
N ALA A 139 8.40 -11.87 -3.62
CA ALA A 139 7.36 -12.84 -3.90
C ALA A 139 7.29 -13.25 -5.38
N VAL A 140 8.22 -12.84 -6.24
CA VAL A 140 8.22 -13.27 -7.64
C VAL A 140 8.50 -14.78 -7.76
N ARG A 141 7.85 -15.45 -8.72
CA ARG A 141 7.93 -16.92 -8.84
C ARG A 141 9.09 -17.46 -9.65
N ASP A 142 9.60 -16.71 -10.63
CA ASP A 142 10.63 -17.20 -11.56
C ASP A 142 12.04 -16.78 -11.09
N PRO A 143 12.82 -17.69 -10.48
CA PRO A 143 14.17 -17.38 -10.02
C PRO A 143 15.18 -17.19 -11.16
N ALA A 144 14.95 -17.79 -12.32
CA ALA A 144 15.82 -17.62 -13.49
C ALA A 144 15.68 -16.19 -14.03
N LEU A 145 14.44 -15.71 -14.18
CA LEU A 145 14.19 -14.33 -14.58
C LEU A 145 14.71 -13.33 -13.52
N THR A 146 14.53 -13.62 -12.23
CA THR A 146 15.10 -12.82 -11.13
C THR A 146 16.61 -12.65 -11.30
N SER A 147 17.31 -13.71 -11.68
CA SER A 147 18.76 -13.70 -11.89
C SER A 147 19.14 -12.84 -13.10
N CYS A 148 18.38 -12.91 -14.20
CA CYS A 148 18.55 -12.06 -15.38
C CYS A 148 18.33 -10.57 -15.06
N VAL A 149 17.25 -10.23 -14.34
CA VAL A 149 16.96 -8.84 -13.97
C VAL A 149 18.00 -8.31 -12.98
N ASN A 150 18.46 -9.12 -12.03
CA ASN A 150 19.57 -8.76 -11.15
C ASN A 150 20.84 -8.44 -11.95
N ALA A 151 21.20 -9.28 -12.93
CA ALA A 151 22.36 -9.02 -13.78
C ALA A 151 22.19 -7.74 -14.61
N LEU A 152 20.99 -7.49 -15.16
CA LEU A 152 20.68 -6.26 -15.88
C LEU A 152 20.83 -5.02 -14.98
N VAL A 153 20.21 -5.03 -13.80
CA VAL A 153 20.26 -3.89 -12.87
C VAL A 153 21.69 -3.64 -12.40
N THR A 154 22.45 -4.69 -12.07
CA THR A 154 23.87 -4.58 -11.74
C THR A 154 24.67 -3.99 -12.91
N CYS A 155 24.41 -4.42 -14.14
CA CYS A 155 25.08 -3.91 -15.33
C CYS A 155 24.73 -2.44 -15.61
N ALA A 156 23.50 -2.03 -15.34
CA ALA A 156 23.06 -0.64 -15.46
C ALA A 156 23.65 0.27 -14.36
N GLY A 157 24.25 -0.32 -13.32
CA GLY A 157 24.85 0.40 -12.20
C GLY A 157 23.81 0.88 -11.19
N GLN A 158 23.92 2.14 -10.77
CA GLN A 158 22.95 2.81 -9.88
C GLN A 158 22.20 3.90 -10.66
N PRO A 159 21.34 3.55 -11.64
CA PRO A 159 20.63 4.56 -12.42
C PRO A 159 19.59 5.32 -11.60
N HIS A 160 19.16 4.75 -10.47
CA HIS A 160 18.18 5.36 -9.58
C HIS A 160 18.86 6.10 -8.43
N THR A 161 18.38 7.30 -8.16
CA THR A 161 18.91 8.18 -7.11
C THR A 161 18.51 7.75 -5.70
N THR A 162 17.59 6.79 -5.57
CA THR A 162 17.00 6.38 -4.29
C THR A 162 16.69 4.87 -4.28
N GLN A 163 16.66 4.25 -3.10
CA GLN A 163 16.40 2.82 -2.92
C GLN A 163 14.97 2.44 -3.36
N ALA A 164 13.96 3.24 -3.01
CA ALA A 164 12.58 2.97 -3.42
C ALA A 164 12.42 3.00 -4.94
N ARG A 165 13.08 3.96 -5.62
CA ARG A 165 13.14 3.99 -7.09
C ARG A 165 13.88 2.79 -7.66
N GLY A 166 14.92 2.31 -6.98
CA GLY A 166 15.62 1.07 -7.33
C GLY A 166 14.73 -0.17 -7.26
N MET A 167 13.90 -0.29 -6.21
CA MET A 167 12.93 -1.38 -6.07
C MET A 167 11.85 -1.31 -7.16
N LYS A 168 11.31 -0.12 -7.42
CA LYS A 168 10.35 0.16 -8.50
C LYS A 168 10.91 -0.22 -9.87
N GLY A 169 12.10 0.29 -10.21
CA GLY A 169 12.77 0.00 -11.48
C GLY A 169 13.12 -1.48 -11.67
N TRP A 170 13.56 -2.15 -10.60
CA TRP A 170 13.80 -3.61 -10.63
C TRP A 170 12.51 -4.36 -10.97
N LEU A 171 11.40 -4.03 -10.31
CA LEU A 171 10.14 -4.71 -10.52
C LEU A 171 9.57 -4.41 -11.91
N ASP A 172 9.64 -3.17 -12.37
CA ASP A 172 9.24 -2.78 -13.73
C ASP A 172 10.03 -3.58 -14.78
N ALA A 173 11.34 -3.75 -14.61
CA ALA A 173 12.15 -4.58 -15.50
C ALA A 173 11.71 -6.05 -15.49
N TYR A 174 11.47 -6.62 -14.30
CA TYR A 174 10.97 -7.98 -14.15
C TYR A 174 9.61 -8.19 -14.84
N LEU A 175 8.70 -7.25 -14.67
CA LEU A 175 7.36 -7.32 -15.26
C LEU A 175 7.36 -7.08 -16.77
N ALA A 176 8.27 -6.24 -17.28
CA ALA A 176 8.45 -6.00 -18.71
C ALA A 176 9.04 -7.21 -19.44
N MET A 177 9.77 -8.07 -18.73
CA MET A 177 10.39 -9.30 -19.27
C MET A 177 9.48 -10.54 -19.16
N GLN A 178 8.27 -10.40 -18.65
CA GLN A 178 7.27 -11.48 -18.72
C GLN A 178 6.93 -11.79 -20.20
N PRO A 179 6.47 -13.02 -20.53
CA PRO A 179 6.09 -13.38 -21.90
C PRO A 179 5.11 -12.39 -22.54
N GLU A 180 4.21 -11.84 -21.71
CA GLU A 180 3.42 -10.66 -22.02
C GLU A 180 3.82 -9.56 -21.00
N PRO A 181 4.32 -8.39 -21.43
CA PRO A 181 4.70 -7.33 -20.52
C PRO A 181 3.53 -6.86 -19.64
N LEU A 182 3.74 -6.83 -18.32
CA LEU A 182 2.71 -6.47 -17.35
C LEU A 182 3.05 -5.19 -16.61
N ARG A 183 2.03 -4.51 -16.11
CA ARG A 183 2.11 -3.54 -15.01
C ARG A 183 1.79 -4.23 -13.70
N LEU A 184 2.21 -3.65 -12.57
CA LEU A 184 2.00 -4.22 -11.23
C LEU A 184 0.54 -4.63 -10.97
N HIS A 185 -0.42 -3.72 -11.17
CA HIS A 185 -1.84 -4.04 -11.02
C HIS A 185 -2.35 -5.19 -11.91
N GLN A 186 -1.72 -5.46 -13.06
CA GLN A 186 -2.09 -6.58 -13.93
C GLN A 186 -1.49 -7.88 -13.39
N ALA A 187 -0.23 -7.85 -12.96
CA ALA A 187 0.46 -8.98 -12.38
C ALA A 187 -0.17 -9.46 -11.05
N LEU A 188 -0.84 -8.57 -10.32
CA LEU A 188 -1.59 -8.89 -9.10
C LEU A 188 -2.94 -9.59 -9.34
N ASN A 189 -3.48 -9.59 -10.56
CA ASN A 189 -4.77 -10.24 -10.86
C ASN A 189 -4.67 -11.76 -11.07
N GLY A 190 -3.47 -12.34 -10.95
CA GLY A 190 -3.26 -13.77 -11.14
C GLY A 190 -2.09 -14.31 -10.33
N SER A 191 -2.02 -15.63 -10.23
CA SER A 191 -1.00 -16.33 -9.44
C SER A 191 0.28 -16.65 -10.20
N LYS A 192 0.42 -16.25 -11.46
CA LYS A 192 1.53 -16.67 -12.34
C LYS A 192 2.83 -15.92 -12.05
N VAL A 193 2.75 -14.62 -11.74
CA VAL A 193 3.93 -13.76 -11.56
C VAL A 193 4.37 -13.75 -10.10
N PHE A 194 3.42 -13.49 -9.20
CA PHE A 194 3.67 -13.43 -7.77
C PHE A 194 3.12 -14.65 -7.06
N ASP A 195 3.84 -15.09 -6.03
CA ASP A 195 3.31 -15.93 -4.99
C ASP A 195 2.61 -15.09 -3.94
N LEU A 196 1.31 -14.88 -4.11
CA LEU A 196 0.49 -14.12 -3.16
C LEU A 196 0.37 -14.77 -1.79
N ASN A 197 0.85 -16.01 -1.61
CA ASN A 197 0.97 -16.70 -0.33
C ASN A 197 2.41 -16.66 0.24
N HIS A 198 3.31 -15.93 -0.40
CA HIS A 198 4.68 -15.78 0.08
C HIS A 198 4.72 -15.08 1.45
N VAL A 199 5.66 -15.51 2.30
CA VAL A 199 5.79 -15.03 3.69
C VAL A 199 6.06 -13.52 3.79
N ALA A 200 6.60 -12.93 2.73
CA ALA A 200 6.81 -11.48 2.64
C ALA A 200 5.51 -10.69 2.78
N PHE A 201 4.35 -11.29 2.43
CA PHE A 201 3.05 -10.65 2.58
C PHE A 201 2.35 -10.95 3.91
N ASP A 202 2.92 -11.81 4.77
CA ASP A 202 2.25 -12.19 6.02
C ASP A 202 1.97 -11.01 6.95
N PRO A 203 2.91 -10.05 7.16
CA PRO A 203 2.62 -8.87 7.97
C PRO A 203 1.47 -8.02 7.41
N LEU A 204 1.45 -7.79 6.09
CA LEU A 204 0.39 -7.04 5.42
C LEU A 204 -0.94 -7.79 5.51
N ARG A 205 -0.93 -9.12 5.31
CA ARG A 205 -2.12 -9.95 5.41
C ARG A 205 -2.73 -9.90 6.81
N ALA A 206 -1.90 -10.05 7.84
CA ALA A 206 -2.33 -9.98 9.24
C ALA A 206 -2.91 -8.60 9.56
N PHE A 207 -2.26 -7.52 9.09
CA PHE A 207 -2.75 -6.16 9.24
C PHE A 207 -4.15 -5.97 8.60
N LEU A 208 -4.33 -6.42 7.36
CA LEU A 208 -5.59 -6.31 6.64
C LEU A 208 -6.71 -7.14 7.27
N GLN A 209 -6.39 -8.33 7.80
CA GLN A 209 -7.35 -9.19 8.50
C GLN A 209 -7.84 -8.61 9.84
N ALA A 210 -7.01 -7.78 10.48
CA ALA A 210 -7.32 -7.19 11.76
C ALA A 210 -8.20 -5.92 11.66
N LEU A 211 -8.44 -5.40 10.45
CA LEU A 211 -9.34 -4.27 10.17
C LEU A 211 -10.83 -4.67 10.27
#